data_AF-A0AAW3WS50-F1
#
_entry.id   AF-A0AAW3WS50-F1
#
_cell.length_a   1.000
_cell.length_b   1.000
_cell.length_c   1.000
_cell.angle_alpha   90.00
_cell.angle_beta   90.00
_cell.angle_gamma   90.00
#
_symmetry.space_group_name_H-M   'P 1'
#
loop_
_entity.id
_entity.type
_entity.pdbx_description
1 polymer ?
#
loop_
_entity_poly.entity_id
_entity_poly.type
_entity_poly.pdbx_seq_one_letter_code
_entity_poly.pdbx_strand_id
1 'polypeptide(L)'
;MKKSKINEKLRNECIERYLEKNDSSHFSAPEYYSPLYRTLYDHLIEGQNPPFYGARIQDFDDQLEKDIFLCNTSFDRYLVLLYPSRYEASNPLPLSPSDLNVESLVDYLHNQYGKTANNRDSYNYDREVKKILSLIQIEKATHLKDQAKSGLYKLLVLSYKLSSINNRWKDLIQYIEPELSNKASMDNIVDFNMLELDKARENSAIIKMFYFELDQGKKDGDDTESRRIMIIPFAYDLLFKLLQNKAYQLFYTYSDLNSIKLYFDYLISRFDKLLLVGNNIHYTDKNQELFDLLQLTVLKNIYSNGLLARKKFEEKLERYDCRIKNLNNWIVDCKSNTSDIPQLVEVELGLSEGEFNQRWLSLADTLAKIVIKTGHIPPEEQHVFRNIGCILIARFNLLETVQLKSKIQGEKHNEYDIMKELERAHEWLMKNDPNIESKHHLSLMRPTSIHFFIYIFGKSIWNMDCIELRKFNKNFINSDYHHFRDILFDTISDIISKLRYIDHISCLSVLDVFFGEILHEPFSIDQKFIRSIGNEIAIYNHKVRKYIYWSPLDKKN
;
A
#
# COMPACT_ATOMS: atom_id res chain seq x y z
N MET A 1 -3.28 35.52 -2.80
CA MET A 1 -2.40 34.99 -1.72
C MET A 1 -1.00 34.72 -2.30
N LYS A 2 0.11 34.86 -1.53
CA LYS A 2 1.46 34.55 -2.08
C LYS A 2 1.61 33.04 -2.31
N LYS A 3 2.26 32.63 -3.41
CA LYS A 3 2.47 31.21 -3.81
C LYS A 3 3.09 30.35 -2.69
N SER A 4 4.03 30.91 -1.91
CA SER A 4 4.63 30.20 -0.77
C SER A 4 3.62 29.80 0.30
N LYS A 5 2.67 30.69 0.63
CA LYS A 5 1.59 30.41 1.60
C LYS A 5 0.59 29.39 1.08
N ILE A 6 0.33 29.39 -0.23
CA ILE A 6 -0.51 28.37 -0.88
C ILE A 6 0.16 27.00 -0.75
N ASN A 7 1.45 26.91 -1.09
CA ASN A 7 2.20 25.66 -1.00
C ASN A 7 2.32 25.13 0.43
N GLU A 8 2.55 26.00 1.41
CA GLU A 8 2.60 25.63 2.83
C GLU A 8 1.24 25.13 3.32
N LYS A 9 0.15 25.84 2.98
CA LYS A 9 -1.21 25.38 3.28
C LYS A 9 -1.50 24.01 2.66
N LEU A 10 -1.14 23.81 1.39
CA LEU A 10 -1.35 22.54 0.69
C LEU A 10 -0.50 21.40 1.28
N ARG A 11 0.73 21.70 1.71
CA ARG A 11 1.59 20.73 2.40
C ARG A 11 0.99 20.32 3.73
N ASN A 12 0.54 21.29 4.53
CA ASN A 12 -0.09 21.01 5.81
C ASN A 12 -1.40 20.26 5.60
N GLU A 13 -2.25 20.67 4.66
CA GLU A 13 -3.48 19.94 4.30
C GLU A 13 -3.17 18.49 3.90
N CYS A 14 -2.14 18.26 3.08
CA CYS A 14 -1.76 16.94 2.60
C CYS A 14 -1.22 16.05 3.74
N ILE A 15 -0.30 16.59 4.56
CA ILE A 15 0.33 15.83 5.65
C ILE A 15 -0.63 15.65 6.82
N GLU A 16 -1.32 16.70 7.25
CA GLU A 16 -2.28 16.65 8.35
C GLU A 16 -3.49 15.80 7.98
N ARG A 17 -4.16 15.98 6.83
CA ARG A 17 -5.39 15.20 6.53
C ARG A 17 -5.16 13.73 6.18
N TYR A 18 -3.96 13.38 5.71
CA TYR A 18 -3.71 12.04 5.15
C TYR A 18 -2.59 11.25 5.85
N LEU A 19 -1.84 11.86 6.78
CA LEU A 19 -0.77 11.25 7.59
C LEU A 19 -0.72 11.78 9.05
N GLU A 20 -1.87 12.02 9.71
CA GLU A 20 -1.93 12.64 11.05
C GLU A 20 -0.89 12.10 12.05
N LYS A 21 -0.09 13.00 12.65
CA LYS A 21 1.05 12.66 13.53
C LYS A 21 0.66 12.20 14.94
N ASN A 22 -0.56 12.47 15.41
CA ASN A 22 -0.84 12.47 16.85
C ASN A 22 -2.00 11.59 17.30
N ASP A 23 -2.75 10.97 16.41
CA ASP A 23 -3.88 10.14 16.84
C ASP A 23 -3.54 8.65 16.76
N SER A 24 -3.77 7.95 17.86
CA SER A 24 -3.77 6.49 17.94
C SER A 24 -4.84 5.86 17.04
N SER A 25 -5.80 6.66 16.57
CA SER A 25 -6.82 6.25 15.62
C SER A 25 -6.50 6.69 14.18
N HIS A 26 -6.08 5.70 13.40
CA HIS A 26 -6.46 5.50 11.99
C HIS A 26 -5.62 6.21 10.90
N PHE A 27 -5.58 5.59 9.71
CA PHE A 27 -5.04 6.07 8.42
C PHE A 27 -3.77 5.47 7.79
N SER A 28 -3.43 4.21 8.09
CA SER A 28 -2.36 3.49 7.37
C SER A 28 -2.80 2.40 6.37
N ALA A 29 -4.05 2.41 5.92
CA ALA A 29 -4.54 1.41 4.98
C ALA A 29 -5.43 2.06 3.92
N PRO A 30 -4.91 2.35 2.71
CA PRO A 30 -5.74 2.79 1.59
C PRO A 30 -6.87 1.78 1.25
N GLU A 31 -6.77 0.56 1.78
CA GLU A 31 -7.81 -0.48 1.79
C GLU A 31 -9.09 -0.12 2.57
N TYR A 32 -9.13 0.95 3.39
CA TYR A 32 -10.23 1.17 4.36
C TYR A 32 -11.04 2.46 4.20
N TYR A 33 -11.25 2.90 2.95
CA TYR A 33 -12.00 4.10 2.58
C TYR A 33 -11.26 5.41 2.85
N SER A 34 -11.72 6.45 2.15
CA SER A 34 -11.30 7.84 2.34
C SER A 34 -11.29 8.27 3.82
N PRO A 35 -10.29 9.04 4.27
CA PRO A 35 -10.30 9.61 5.61
C PRO A 35 -11.50 10.46 5.93
N LEU A 36 -11.92 11.26 4.97
CA LEU A 36 -13.10 12.10 5.09
C LEU A 36 -14.37 11.29 5.28
N TYR A 37 -14.44 10.09 4.70
CA TYR A 37 -15.58 9.18 4.88
C TYR A 37 -15.66 8.75 6.35
N ARG A 38 -14.53 8.31 6.91
CA ARG A 38 -14.47 7.86 8.30
C ARG A 38 -14.78 9.00 9.27
N THR A 39 -14.12 10.14 9.09
CA THR A 39 -14.35 11.35 9.91
C THR A 39 -15.83 11.73 9.93
N LEU A 40 -16.49 11.75 8.77
CA LEU A 40 -17.92 12.06 8.70
C LEU A 40 -18.74 11.11 9.58
N TYR A 41 -18.60 9.80 9.36
CA TYR A 41 -19.48 8.84 10.01
C TYR A 41 -19.15 8.61 11.48
N ASP A 42 -17.88 8.72 11.89
CA ASP A 42 -17.50 8.63 13.30
C ASP A 42 -18.16 9.77 14.10
N HIS A 43 -18.13 11.01 13.58
CA HIS A 43 -18.83 12.14 14.21
C HIS A 43 -20.35 11.96 14.21
N LEU A 44 -20.94 11.51 13.09
CA LEU A 44 -22.38 11.29 13.00
C LEU A 44 -22.87 10.22 13.99
N ILE A 45 -22.10 9.14 14.18
CA ILE A 45 -22.42 8.07 15.13
C ILE A 45 -22.36 8.59 16.58
N GLU A 46 -21.40 9.45 16.88
CA GLU A 46 -21.25 10.08 18.19
C GLU A 46 -22.26 11.23 18.43
N GLY A 47 -23.15 11.51 17.47
CA GLY A 47 -24.10 12.62 17.55
C GLY A 47 -23.43 14.00 17.48
N GLN A 48 -22.20 14.07 16.99
CA GLN A 48 -21.41 15.27 16.83
C GLN A 48 -21.51 15.83 15.40
N ASN A 49 -21.15 17.10 15.26
CA ASN A 49 -21.01 17.71 13.95
C ASN A 49 -19.63 17.37 13.36
N PRO A 50 -19.55 16.89 12.12
CA PRO A 50 -18.26 16.62 11.50
C PRO A 50 -17.45 17.93 11.35
N PRO A 51 -16.11 17.85 11.29
CA PRO A 51 -15.25 19.02 11.10
C PRO A 51 -15.68 19.82 9.87
N PHE A 52 -15.51 21.14 9.93
CA PHE A 52 -15.88 22.09 8.87
C PHE A 52 -17.39 22.24 8.61
N TYR A 53 -18.27 21.52 9.32
CA TYR A 53 -19.73 21.66 9.23
C TYR A 53 -20.27 22.92 9.92
N GLY A 54 -19.75 23.26 11.11
CA GLY A 54 -20.26 24.38 11.93
C GLY A 54 -19.88 25.78 11.43
N ALA A 55 -19.07 25.91 10.39
CA ALA A 55 -18.47 27.19 10.01
C ALA A 55 -19.31 28.04 9.04
N ARG A 56 -20.27 27.51 8.25
CA ARG A 56 -20.86 28.27 7.12
C ARG A 56 -22.29 27.93 6.68
N ILE A 57 -23.19 27.50 7.57
CA ILE A 57 -24.61 27.34 7.17
C ILE A 57 -25.26 28.70 6.78
N GLN A 58 -24.72 29.83 7.25
CA GLN A 58 -25.20 31.18 6.94
C GLN A 58 -24.52 31.83 5.71
N ASP A 59 -23.55 31.16 5.08
CA ASP A 59 -22.76 31.68 3.94
C ASP A 59 -22.96 30.84 2.66
N PHE A 60 -23.95 29.95 2.60
CA PHE A 60 -24.24 29.21 1.37
C PHE A 60 -24.72 30.20 0.31
N ASP A 61 -23.94 30.33 -0.77
CA ASP A 61 -24.46 30.94 -1.98
C ASP A 61 -25.51 30.01 -2.61
N ASP A 62 -26.40 30.58 -3.42
CA ASP A 62 -27.47 29.85 -4.08
C ASP A 62 -26.96 28.66 -4.94
N GLN A 63 -25.69 28.69 -5.34
CA GLN A 63 -25.10 27.63 -6.15
C GLN A 63 -24.70 26.42 -5.30
N LEU A 64 -24.09 26.64 -4.13
CA LEU A 64 -23.71 25.58 -3.20
C LEU A 64 -24.94 24.85 -2.66
N GLU A 65 -26.03 25.57 -2.37
CA GLU A 65 -27.29 24.95 -1.96
C GLU A 65 -27.85 24.03 -3.06
N LYS A 66 -27.88 24.50 -4.32
CA LYS A 66 -28.29 23.68 -5.47
C LYS A 66 -27.39 22.45 -5.65
N ASP A 67 -26.09 22.60 -5.46
CA ASP A 67 -25.14 21.49 -5.57
C ASP A 67 -25.41 20.42 -4.50
N ILE A 68 -25.68 20.81 -3.26
CA ILE A 68 -26.06 19.89 -2.18
C ILE A 68 -27.35 19.12 -2.53
N PHE A 69 -28.33 19.78 -3.14
CA PHE A 69 -29.58 19.13 -3.58
C PHE A 69 -29.37 18.11 -4.70
N LEU A 70 -28.33 18.26 -5.53
CA LEU A 70 -27.99 17.31 -6.59
C LEU A 70 -27.29 16.04 -6.07
N CYS A 71 -26.83 16.05 -4.82
CA CYS A 71 -26.12 14.94 -4.21
C CYS A 71 -27.08 13.85 -3.68
N ASN A 72 -26.73 12.59 -3.92
CA ASN A 72 -27.58 11.45 -3.54
C ASN A 72 -27.25 10.91 -2.14
N THR A 73 -25.98 11.01 -1.71
CA THR A 73 -25.53 10.46 -0.43
C THR A 73 -25.13 11.53 0.57
N SER A 74 -25.16 11.17 1.86
CA SER A 74 -24.65 11.99 2.97
C SER A 74 -23.17 12.35 2.78
N PHE A 75 -22.39 11.41 2.21
CA PHE A 75 -20.98 11.61 1.95
C PHE A 75 -20.73 12.58 0.79
N ASP A 76 -21.48 12.48 -0.31
CA ASP A 76 -21.40 13.42 -1.42
C ASP A 76 -21.69 14.86 -0.96
N ARG A 77 -22.72 15.03 -0.12
CA ARG A 77 -23.06 16.35 0.45
C ARG A 77 -21.93 16.87 1.32
N TYR A 78 -21.33 16.02 2.16
CA TYR A 78 -20.16 16.39 2.95
C TYR A 78 -18.96 16.79 2.09
N LEU A 79 -18.71 16.07 0.98
CA LEU A 79 -17.65 16.39 0.03
C LEU A 79 -17.91 17.72 -0.70
N VAL A 80 -19.14 18.01 -1.11
CA VAL A 80 -19.51 19.31 -1.69
C VAL A 80 -19.30 20.45 -0.70
N LEU A 81 -19.57 20.24 0.60
CA LEU A 81 -19.28 21.23 1.64
C LEU A 81 -17.77 21.44 1.85
N LEU A 82 -16.97 20.37 1.83
CA LEU A 82 -15.52 20.44 1.98
C LEU A 82 -14.82 21.01 0.74
N TYR A 83 -15.38 20.73 -0.44
CA TYR A 83 -14.86 21.13 -1.75
C TYR A 83 -15.96 21.83 -2.56
N PRO A 84 -16.31 23.09 -2.21
CA PRO A 84 -17.44 23.81 -2.83
C PRO A 84 -17.29 24.01 -4.35
N SER A 85 -16.06 24.06 -4.83
CA SER A 85 -15.81 24.15 -6.27
C SER A 85 -15.91 22.77 -6.93
N ARG A 86 -16.73 22.67 -7.97
CA ARG A 86 -16.82 21.47 -8.82
C ARG A 86 -15.53 21.16 -9.57
N TYR A 87 -14.54 22.05 -9.61
CA TYR A 87 -13.22 21.78 -10.19
C TYR A 87 -12.34 20.87 -9.32
N GLU A 88 -12.64 20.72 -8.03
CA GLU A 88 -11.90 19.81 -7.15
C GLU A 88 -12.27 18.35 -7.45
N ALA A 89 -11.28 17.46 -7.46
CA ALA A 89 -11.50 16.06 -7.82
C ALA A 89 -12.40 15.32 -6.84
N SER A 90 -12.32 15.66 -5.55
CA SER A 90 -13.20 15.14 -4.50
C SER A 90 -14.65 15.60 -4.60
N ASN A 91 -14.96 16.68 -5.33
CA ASN A 91 -16.34 17.08 -5.52
C ASN A 91 -17.01 16.07 -6.47
N PRO A 92 -18.12 15.40 -6.09
CA PRO A 92 -18.71 14.33 -6.89
C PRO A 92 -19.49 14.84 -8.12
N LEU A 93 -19.85 16.13 -8.18
CA LEU A 93 -20.72 16.66 -9.24
C LEU A 93 -19.94 17.04 -10.50
N PRO A 94 -20.44 16.77 -11.70
CA PRO A 94 -19.78 17.20 -12.94
C PRO A 94 -19.75 18.72 -13.07
N LEU A 95 -18.73 19.24 -13.76
CA LEU A 95 -18.62 20.64 -14.13
C LEU A 95 -19.83 21.07 -14.97
N SER A 96 -20.27 22.31 -14.75
CA SER A 96 -21.32 22.92 -15.57
C SER A 96 -20.83 23.11 -17.01
N PRO A 97 -21.72 23.09 -18.02
CA PRO A 97 -21.32 23.29 -19.42
C PRO A 97 -20.53 24.59 -19.67
N SER A 98 -20.83 25.66 -18.92
CA SER A 98 -20.10 26.93 -18.96
C SER A 98 -18.62 26.78 -18.59
N ASP A 99 -18.29 25.82 -17.73
CA ASP A 99 -16.97 25.65 -17.12
C ASP A 99 -16.11 24.64 -17.91
N LEU A 100 -16.70 23.97 -18.91
CA LEU A 100 -16.05 23.00 -19.79
C LEU A 100 -15.26 23.66 -20.92
N ASN A 101 -14.48 24.69 -20.60
CA ASN A 101 -13.55 25.34 -21.51
C ASN A 101 -12.19 25.65 -20.84
N VAL A 102 -11.15 25.79 -21.65
CA VAL A 102 -9.77 25.95 -21.15
C VAL A 102 -9.57 27.28 -20.42
N GLU A 103 -10.31 28.33 -20.80
CA GLU A 103 -10.20 29.65 -20.20
C GLU A 103 -10.66 29.61 -18.75
N SER A 104 -11.86 29.08 -18.49
CA SER A 104 -12.40 28.90 -17.14
C SER A 104 -11.50 28.03 -16.26
N LEU A 105 -10.92 26.95 -16.82
CA LEU A 105 -9.95 26.11 -16.10
C LEU A 105 -8.70 26.90 -15.68
N VAL A 106 -8.13 27.69 -16.60
CA VAL A 106 -6.92 28.47 -16.32
C VAL A 106 -7.20 29.58 -15.31
N ASP A 107 -8.36 30.23 -15.41
CA ASP A 107 -8.79 31.26 -14.47
C ASP A 107 -8.97 30.67 -13.06
N TYR A 108 -9.59 29.48 -12.96
CA TYR A 108 -9.70 28.76 -11.70
C TYR A 108 -8.33 28.45 -11.08
N LEU A 109 -7.42 27.87 -11.86
CA LEU A 109 -6.05 27.56 -11.41
C LEU A 109 -5.29 28.81 -10.96
N HIS A 110 -5.46 29.92 -11.67
CA HIS A 110 -4.83 31.19 -11.31
C HIS A 110 -5.38 31.72 -9.98
N ASN A 111 -6.69 31.80 -9.85
CA ASN A 111 -7.37 32.38 -8.69
C ASN A 111 -7.15 31.57 -7.41
N GLN A 112 -7.23 30.24 -7.49
CA GLN A 112 -7.11 29.37 -6.31
C GLN A 112 -5.65 29.03 -5.95
N TYR A 113 -4.81 28.74 -6.96
CA TYR A 113 -3.48 28.17 -6.73
C TYR A 113 -2.32 29.11 -7.10
N GLY A 114 -2.60 30.33 -7.55
CA GLY A 114 -1.60 31.40 -7.64
C GLY A 114 -0.56 31.22 -8.75
N LYS A 115 -1.01 31.12 -10.00
CA LYS A 115 -0.13 31.03 -11.17
C LYS A 115 0.56 32.38 -11.45
N THR A 116 1.90 32.40 -11.52
CA THR A 116 2.74 33.61 -11.57
C THR A 116 2.82 34.34 -12.92
N ALA A 117 1.96 34.03 -13.90
CA ALA A 117 1.92 34.81 -15.14
C ALA A 117 0.49 34.91 -15.67
N ASN A 118 0.01 36.15 -15.83
CA ASN A 118 -1.28 36.50 -16.44
C ASN A 118 -1.32 36.22 -17.97
N ASN A 119 -0.25 35.66 -18.54
CA ASN A 119 -0.24 35.28 -19.94
C ASN A 119 -0.77 33.84 -20.08
N ARG A 120 -1.89 33.71 -20.81
CA ARG A 120 -2.49 32.45 -21.29
C ARG A 120 -1.44 31.47 -21.84
N ASP A 121 -0.35 31.98 -22.43
CA ASP A 121 0.75 31.21 -23.02
C ASP A 121 1.58 30.34 -22.06
N SER A 122 1.42 30.49 -20.74
CA SER A 122 2.21 29.74 -19.75
C SER A 122 1.58 28.40 -19.35
N TYR A 123 0.28 28.15 -19.60
CA TYR A 123 -0.36 26.84 -19.33
C TYR A 123 -0.48 26.06 -20.63
N ASN A 124 0.40 25.09 -20.84
CA ASN A 124 0.25 24.21 -21.99
C ASN A 124 -0.75 23.09 -21.67
N TYR A 125 -2.02 23.34 -21.95
CA TYR A 125 -3.12 22.40 -21.72
C TYR A 125 -2.85 21.03 -22.34
N ASP A 126 -2.48 20.97 -23.61
CA ASP A 126 -2.21 19.70 -24.30
C ASP A 126 -1.07 18.91 -23.66
N ARG A 127 -0.03 19.59 -23.19
CA ARG A 127 1.07 18.95 -22.46
C ARG A 127 0.60 18.37 -21.13
N GLU A 128 -0.21 19.09 -20.37
CA GLU A 128 -0.69 18.60 -19.07
C GLU A 128 -1.71 17.47 -19.23
N VAL A 129 -2.57 17.52 -20.26
CA VAL A 129 -3.45 16.41 -20.65
C VAL A 129 -2.62 15.17 -21.00
N LYS A 130 -1.62 15.31 -21.88
CA LYS A 130 -0.72 14.20 -22.24
C LYS A 130 -0.04 13.58 -21.02
N LYS A 131 0.41 14.41 -20.06
CA LYS A 131 1.05 13.92 -18.82
C LYS A 131 0.11 13.21 -17.86
N ILE A 132 -1.19 13.55 -17.84
CA ILE A 132 -2.16 12.85 -16.99
C ILE A 132 -2.59 11.56 -17.66
N LEU A 133 -2.90 11.63 -18.94
CA LEU A 133 -3.30 10.48 -19.73
C LEU A 133 -2.18 9.46 -19.93
N SER A 134 -0.90 9.85 -19.82
CA SER A 134 0.22 8.90 -19.82
C SER A 134 0.26 7.98 -18.59
N LEU A 135 -0.57 8.24 -17.57
CA LEU A 135 -0.72 7.35 -16.42
C LEU A 135 -1.63 6.15 -16.74
N ILE A 136 -2.40 6.20 -17.83
CA ILE A 136 -3.26 5.11 -18.30
C ILE A 136 -2.80 4.63 -19.69
N GLN A 137 -3.39 3.55 -20.20
CA GLN A 137 -3.08 3.01 -21.53
C GLN A 137 -3.43 4.01 -22.63
N ILE A 138 -2.56 4.11 -23.65
CA ILE A 138 -2.67 5.10 -24.73
C ILE A 138 -3.96 4.91 -25.53
N GLU A 139 -4.36 3.67 -25.79
CA GLU A 139 -5.54 3.33 -26.59
C GLU A 139 -6.84 3.77 -25.91
N LYS A 140 -6.93 3.61 -24.59
CA LYS A 140 -8.09 4.05 -23.80
C LYS A 140 -8.08 5.57 -23.60
N ALA A 141 -6.89 6.16 -23.49
CA ALA A 141 -6.72 7.59 -23.23
C ALA A 141 -7.25 8.49 -24.35
N THR A 142 -7.11 8.09 -25.61
CA THR A 142 -7.57 8.88 -26.77
C THR A 142 -9.09 9.05 -26.79
N HIS A 143 -9.85 8.00 -26.45
CA HIS A 143 -11.31 8.07 -26.42
C HIS A 143 -11.84 8.92 -25.25
N LEU A 144 -11.19 8.84 -24.09
CA LEU A 144 -11.63 9.53 -22.87
C LEU A 144 -11.33 11.03 -22.89
N LYS A 145 -10.33 11.48 -23.66
CA LYS A 145 -9.92 12.90 -23.74
C LYS A 145 -11.10 13.85 -23.99
N ASP A 146 -11.97 13.48 -24.91
CA ASP A 146 -13.09 14.34 -25.34
C ASP A 146 -14.41 13.97 -24.65
N GLN A 147 -14.60 12.69 -24.31
CA GLN A 147 -15.84 12.20 -23.71
C GLN A 147 -15.94 12.43 -22.19
N ALA A 148 -14.80 12.51 -21.49
CA ALA A 148 -14.72 12.66 -20.03
C ALA A 148 -14.18 14.04 -19.62
N LYS A 149 -14.56 15.09 -20.36
CA LYS A 149 -13.96 16.44 -20.23
C LYS A 149 -14.04 17.01 -18.82
N SER A 150 -15.17 16.80 -18.13
CA SER A 150 -15.33 17.23 -16.74
C SER A 150 -14.32 16.54 -15.82
N GLY A 151 -14.25 15.21 -15.87
CA GLY A 151 -13.29 14.43 -15.08
C GLY A 151 -11.86 14.84 -15.39
N LEU A 152 -11.52 15.00 -16.67
CA LEU A 152 -10.18 15.43 -17.10
C LEU A 152 -9.80 16.79 -16.49
N TYR A 153 -10.70 17.77 -16.47
CA TYR A 153 -10.41 19.08 -15.89
C TYR A 153 -10.16 19.00 -14.38
N LYS A 154 -10.96 18.21 -13.66
CA LYS A 154 -10.73 17.94 -12.24
C LYS A 154 -9.38 17.27 -11.98
N LEU A 155 -8.99 16.31 -12.83
CA LEU A 155 -7.68 15.66 -12.76
C LEU A 155 -6.53 16.61 -13.03
N LEU A 156 -6.70 17.57 -13.95
CA LEU A 156 -5.70 18.61 -14.21
C LEU A 156 -5.55 19.54 -13.00
N VAL A 157 -6.65 19.88 -12.33
CA VAL A 157 -6.65 20.66 -11.08
C VAL A 157 -5.93 19.90 -9.97
N LEU A 158 -6.30 18.64 -9.72
CA LEU A 158 -5.61 17.78 -8.76
C LEU A 158 -4.12 17.66 -9.10
N SER A 159 -3.78 17.41 -10.37
CA SER A 159 -2.40 17.37 -10.83
C SER A 159 -1.65 18.66 -10.55
N TYR A 160 -2.28 19.82 -10.74
CA TYR A 160 -1.68 21.12 -10.45
C TYR A 160 -1.45 21.31 -8.94
N LYS A 161 -2.45 20.95 -8.13
CA LYS A 161 -2.40 20.95 -6.65
C LYS A 161 -1.20 20.13 -6.16
N LEU A 162 -1.07 18.88 -6.59
CA LEU A 162 0.03 17.99 -6.20
C LEU A 162 1.39 18.46 -6.74
N SER A 163 1.43 18.95 -7.99
CA SER A 163 2.68 19.46 -8.59
C SER A 163 3.20 20.73 -7.94
N SER A 164 2.34 21.45 -7.21
CA SER A 164 2.74 22.61 -6.39
C SER A 164 3.52 22.20 -5.14
N ILE A 165 3.32 20.96 -4.66
CA ILE A 165 4.06 20.36 -3.55
C ILE A 165 5.32 19.63 -4.05
N ASN A 166 5.14 18.69 -4.98
CA ASN A 166 6.22 17.92 -5.61
C ASN A 166 5.96 17.79 -7.11
N ASN A 167 6.71 18.50 -7.95
CA ASN A 167 6.53 18.49 -9.41
C ASN A 167 6.79 17.13 -10.09
N ARG A 168 7.42 16.18 -9.40
CA ARG A 168 7.73 14.83 -9.88
C ARG A 168 6.85 13.74 -9.25
N TRP A 169 5.74 14.12 -8.61
CA TRP A 169 4.87 13.14 -7.93
C TRP A 169 4.38 12.01 -8.85
N LYS A 170 4.22 12.28 -10.15
CA LYS A 170 3.80 11.27 -11.15
C LYS A 170 4.81 10.14 -11.31
N ASP A 171 6.10 10.45 -11.17
CA ASP A 171 7.17 9.45 -11.24
C ASP A 171 7.06 8.42 -10.11
N LEU A 172 6.37 8.75 -9.01
CA LEU A 172 6.15 7.85 -7.88
C LEU A 172 5.09 6.78 -8.17
N ILE A 173 4.17 7.04 -9.11
CA ILE A 173 3.00 6.20 -9.41
C ILE A 173 2.99 5.66 -10.85
N GLN A 174 3.84 6.19 -11.72
CA GLN A 174 4.00 5.69 -13.07
C GLN A 174 4.62 4.29 -13.03
N TYR A 175 4.19 3.42 -13.94
CA TYR A 175 4.80 2.13 -14.12
C TYR A 175 6.30 2.25 -14.43
N ILE A 176 7.11 1.47 -13.71
CA ILE A 176 8.54 1.38 -13.92
C ILE A 176 8.81 0.08 -14.68
N GLU A 177 9.32 0.21 -15.90
CA GLU A 177 9.77 -0.94 -16.69
C GLU A 177 10.91 -1.69 -15.96
N PRO A 178 11.01 -3.02 -16.06
CA PRO A 178 12.02 -3.82 -15.35
C PRO A 178 13.46 -3.34 -15.57
N GLU A 179 13.79 -2.84 -16.76
CA GLU A 179 15.10 -2.28 -17.12
C GLU A 179 15.45 -1.02 -16.32
N LEU A 180 14.43 -0.34 -15.78
CA LEU A 180 14.54 0.86 -14.95
C LEU A 180 14.32 0.55 -13.45
N SER A 181 14.50 -0.71 -13.03
CA SER A 181 14.36 -1.18 -11.63
C SER A 181 15.17 -0.38 -10.61
N ASN A 182 16.24 0.30 -11.02
CA ASN A 182 17.01 1.20 -10.16
C ASN A 182 16.21 2.41 -9.65
N LYS A 183 15.16 2.82 -10.36
CA LYS A 183 14.25 3.90 -9.98
C LYS A 183 13.15 3.45 -9.02
N ALA A 184 12.90 2.15 -8.91
CA ALA A 184 11.88 1.60 -8.02
C ALA A 184 12.33 1.69 -6.55
N SER A 185 11.37 1.95 -5.66
CA SER A 185 11.61 2.12 -4.24
C SER A 185 10.41 1.64 -3.41
N MET A 186 10.71 0.95 -2.31
CA MET A 186 9.71 0.55 -1.32
C MET A 186 9.33 1.70 -0.38
N ASP A 187 10.17 2.73 -0.28
CA ASP A 187 10.04 3.82 0.70
C ASP A 187 9.32 5.07 0.13
N ASN A 188 8.84 5.02 -1.11
CA ASN A 188 8.11 6.14 -1.71
C ASN A 188 6.67 6.26 -1.19
N ILE A 189 6.10 5.18 -0.64
CA ILE A 189 4.76 5.11 -0.05
C ILE A 189 4.90 4.44 1.31
N VAL A 190 4.80 5.24 2.37
CA VAL A 190 5.11 4.91 3.75
C VAL A 190 4.13 5.64 4.68
N ASP A 191 3.51 4.90 5.61
CA ASP A 191 2.45 5.41 6.49
C ASP A 191 2.92 5.78 7.91
N PHE A 192 4.17 6.22 8.08
CA PHE A 192 4.85 6.11 9.36
C PHE A 192 4.99 7.43 10.11
N ASN A 193 4.18 7.58 11.15
CA ASN A 193 4.18 8.73 12.06
C ASN A 193 5.41 8.81 12.98
N MET A 194 6.26 7.77 12.99
CA MET A 194 7.46 7.68 13.86
C MET A 194 8.81 7.77 13.11
N LEU A 195 8.83 7.81 11.78
CA LEU A 195 10.08 7.94 11.01
C LEU A 195 10.59 9.38 10.91
N GLU A 196 11.88 9.63 11.13
CA GLU A 196 12.46 10.98 10.99
C GLU A 196 12.42 11.55 9.56
N LEU A 197 11.99 10.77 8.58
CA LEU A 197 12.17 11.08 7.17
C LEU A 197 10.96 11.78 6.55
N ASP A 198 10.90 13.09 6.73
CA ASP A 198 9.77 13.93 6.29
C ASP A 198 9.52 13.87 4.78
N LYS A 199 10.54 13.62 3.95
CA LYS A 199 10.34 13.53 2.50
C LYS A 199 9.56 12.29 2.07
N ALA A 200 9.77 11.16 2.73
CA ALA A 200 9.02 9.92 2.48
C ALA A 200 7.54 10.12 2.84
N ARG A 201 7.29 10.75 4.00
CA ARG A 201 5.95 11.14 4.43
C ARG A 201 5.29 12.08 3.43
N GLU A 202 5.96 13.15 3.01
CA GLU A 202 5.40 14.08 2.01
C GLU A 202 5.03 13.34 0.71
N ASN A 203 5.90 12.47 0.19
CA ASN A 203 5.61 11.67 -1.01
C ASN A 203 4.40 10.75 -0.83
N SER A 204 4.29 10.11 0.33
CA SER A 204 3.20 9.19 0.67
C SER A 204 1.87 9.91 0.82
N ALA A 205 1.88 11.06 1.49
CA ALA A 205 0.72 11.93 1.62
C ALA A 205 0.20 12.38 0.26
N ILE A 206 1.11 12.76 -0.66
CA ILE A 206 0.75 13.18 -2.03
C ILE A 206 0.07 12.04 -2.79
N ILE A 207 0.60 10.82 -2.69
CA ILE A 207 0.04 9.65 -3.39
C ILE A 207 -1.30 9.24 -2.77
N LYS A 208 -1.41 9.27 -1.44
CA LYS A 208 -2.67 9.02 -0.72
C LYS A 208 -3.74 10.05 -1.08
N MET A 209 -3.38 11.33 -1.06
CA MET A 209 -4.26 12.42 -1.44
C MET A 209 -4.75 12.24 -2.88
N PHE A 210 -3.84 11.95 -3.82
CA PHE A 210 -4.24 11.62 -5.20
C PHE A 210 -5.25 10.48 -5.22
N TYR A 211 -4.94 9.34 -4.59
CA TYR A 211 -5.80 8.17 -4.56
C TYR A 211 -7.18 8.47 -3.94
N PHE A 212 -7.22 9.11 -2.79
CA PHE A 212 -8.46 9.37 -2.06
C PHE A 212 -9.32 10.43 -2.76
N GLU A 213 -8.74 11.50 -3.31
CA GLU A 213 -9.53 12.47 -4.06
C GLU A 213 -10.14 11.86 -5.33
N LEU A 214 -9.44 10.91 -5.99
CA LEU A 214 -10.03 10.12 -7.08
C LEU A 214 -11.17 9.21 -6.60
N ASP A 215 -11.00 8.55 -5.45
CA ASP A 215 -11.97 7.60 -4.89
C ASP A 215 -13.24 8.28 -4.37
N GLN A 216 -13.10 9.49 -3.82
CA GLN A 216 -14.17 10.29 -3.26
C GLN A 216 -15.07 10.89 -4.35
N GLY A 217 -14.49 11.34 -5.48
CA GLY A 217 -15.23 11.98 -6.57
C GLY A 217 -16.10 11.03 -7.40
N LYS A 218 -16.12 9.73 -7.06
CA LYS A 218 -16.86 8.68 -7.75
C LYS A 218 -18.27 8.53 -7.20
N LYS A 219 -19.19 8.10 -8.08
CA LYS A 219 -20.56 7.78 -7.66
C LYS A 219 -20.59 6.53 -6.78
N ASP A 220 -21.32 6.59 -5.67
CA ASP A 220 -21.58 5.42 -4.83
C ASP A 220 -22.69 4.52 -5.40
N GLY A 221 -22.48 3.20 -5.32
CA GLY A 221 -23.52 2.19 -5.59
C GLY A 221 -23.91 2.02 -7.06
N ASP A 222 -22.97 2.24 -7.99
CA ASP A 222 -23.19 1.97 -9.41
C ASP A 222 -22.94 0.49 -9.81
N ASP A 223 -23.44 0.11 -10.99
CA ASP A 223 -23.29 -1.24 -11.55
C ASP A 223 -21.85 -1.54 -12.04
N THR A 224 -20.93 -0.57 -11.90
CA THR A 224 -19.54 -0.73 -12.33
C THR A 224 -18.63 -1.28 -11.24
N GLU A 225 -19.16 -1.48 -10.04
CA GLU A 225 -18.47 -2.04 -8.87
C GLU A 225 -17.17 -1.31 -8.48
N SER A 226 -17.05 -0.01 -8.80
CA SER A 226 -15.81 0.80 -8.64
C SER A 226 -15.16 0.69 -7.26
N ARG A 227 -15.95 0.47 -6.20
CA ARG A 227 -15.45 0.27 -4.83
C ARG A 227 -14.57 -0.97 -4.68
N ARG A 228 -14.67 -1.96 -5.58
CA ARG A 228 -13.80 -3.16 -5.58
C ARG A 228 -12.40 -2.88 -6.10
N ILE A 229 -12.16 -1.75 -6.78
CA ILE A 229 -10.81 -1.37 -7.26
C ILE A 229 -9.79 -1.35 -6.11
N MET A 230 -10.21 -0.95 -4.91
CA MET A 230 -9.35 -0.89 -3.73
C MET A 230 -8.84 -2.26 -3.24
N ILE A 231 -9.48 -3.36 -3.66
CA ILE A 231 -9.14 -4.73 -3.27
C ILE A 231 -7.94 -5.25 -4.07
N ILE A 232 -7.63 -4.63 -5.21
CA ILE A 232 -6.61 -5.12 -6.16
C ILE A 232 -5.23 -5.31 -5.52
N PRO A 233 -4.66 -4.34 -4.75
CA PRO A 233 -3.39 -4.54 -4.07
C PRO A 233 -3.41 -5.72 -3.09
N PHE A 234 -4.51 -5.90 -2.34
CA PHE A 234 -4.68 -7.03 -1.43
C PHE A 234 -4.72 -8.36 -2.20
N ALA A 235 -5.43 -8.43 -3.32
CA ALA A 235 -5.51 -9.64 -4.14
C ALA A 235 -4.13 -10.02 -4.72
N TYR A 236 -3.32 -9.05 -5.12
CA TYR A 236 -1.94 -9.29 -5.57
C TYR A 236 -1.03 -9.73 -4.43
N ASP A 237 -1.19 -9.17 -3.23
CA ASP A 237 -0.46 -9.60 -2.03
C ASP A 237 -0.83 -11.03 -1.64
N LEU A 238 -2.10 -11.39 -1.76
CA LEU A 238 -2.59 -12.76 -1.53
C LEU A 238 -2.02 -13.74 -2.56
N LEU A 239 -1.98 -13.36 -3.84
CA LEU A 239 -1.29 -14.13 -4.89
C LEU A 239 0.16 -14.41 -4.50
N PHE A 240 0.89 -13.39 -4.03
CA PHE A 240 2.28 -13.54 -3.59
C PHE A 240 2.39 -14.57 -2.45
N LYS A 241 1.56 -14.44 -1.42
CA LYS A 241 1.58 -15.32 -0.24
C LYS A 241 1.24 -16.77 -0.58
N LEU A 242 0.23 -16.98 -1.42
CA LEU A 242 -0.20 -18.32 -1.82
C LEU A 242 0.85 -19.01 -2.70
N LEU A 243 1.40 -18.31 -3.69
CA LEU A 243 2.48 -18.85 -4.51
C LEU A 243 3.73 -19.13 -3.69
N GLN A 244 4.05 -18.26 -2.72
CA GLN A 244 5.16 -18.52 -1.82
C GLN A 244 4.94 -19.81 -1.02
N ASN A 245 3.80 -19.95 -0.35
CA ASN A 245 3.48 -21.16 0.42
C ASN A 245 3.52 -22.41 -0.47
N LYS A 246 3.00 -22.31 -1.70
CA LYS A 246 3.07 -23.40 -2.67
C LYS A 246 4.51 -23.74 -3.01
N ALA A 247 5.37 -22.75 -3.27
CA ALA A 247 6.79 -22.96 -3.56
C ALA A 247 7.49 -23.71 -2.42
N TYR A 248 7.22 -23.36 -1.15
CA TYR A 248 7.77 -24.08 0.00
C TYR A 248 7.26 -25.53 0.07
N GLN A 249 5.97 -25.79 -0.14
CA GLN A 249 5.44 -27.16 -0.17
C GLN A 249 6.12 -28.01 -1.25
N LEU A 250 6.31 -27.45 -2.44
CA LEU A 250 7.01 -28.12 -3.53
C LEU A 250 8.49 -28.36 -3.19
N PHE A 251 9.13 -27.40 -2.54
CA PHE A 251 10.50 -27.55 -2.07
C PHE A 251 10.65 -28.70 -1.06
N TYR A 252 9.79 -28.81 -0.06
CA TYR A 252 9.83 -29.95 0.86
C TYR A 252 9.54 -31.29 0.17
N THR A 253 8.74 -31.28 -0.89
CA THR A 253 8.37 -32.50 -1.63
C THR A 253 9.51 -32.98 -2.54
N TYR A 254 10.10 -32.06 -3.31
CA TYR A 254 11.05 -32.40 -4.37
C TYR A 254 12.51 -32.15 -4.00
N SER A 255 12.74 -31.26 -3.02
CA SER A 255 14.07 -30.80 -2.61
C SER A 255 14.93 -30.29 -3.77
N ASP A 256 14.28 -29.73 -4.81
CA ASP A 256 14.91 -29.26 -6.04
C ASP A 256 14.20 -28.00 -6.58
N LEU A 257 14.98 -26.97 -6.91
CA LEU A 257 14.46 -25.69 -7.40
C LEU A 257 14.01 -25.77 -8.87
N ASN A 258 14.58 -26.67 -9.69
CA ASN A 258 14.16 -26.81 -11.09
C ASN A 258 12.73 -27.34 -11.17
N SER A 259 12.38 -28.28 -10.31
CA SER A 259 11.01 -28.83 -10.20
C SER A 259 9.99 -27.74 -9.82
N ILE A 260 10.35 -26.82 -8.92
CA ILE A 260 9.50 -25.66 -8.56
C ILE A 260 9.32 -24.76 -9.79
N LYS A 261 10.41 -24.43 -10.49
CA LYS A 261 10.36 -23.60 -11.69
C LYS A 261 9.46 -24.20 -12.77
N LEU A 262 9.62 -25.49 -13.09
CA LEU A 262 8.79 -26.19 -14.08
C LEU A 262 7.30 -26.17 -13.70
N TYR A 263 6.99 -26.32 -12.41
CA TYR A 263 5.61 -26.23 -11.94
C TYR A 263 5.05 -24.81 -12.11
N PHE A 264 5.84 -23.77 -11.83
CA PHE A 264 5.41 -22.39 -12.03
C PHE A 264 5.28 -22.01 -13.51
N ASP A 265 6.15 -22.50 -14.39
CA ASP A 265 5.99 -22.36 -15.85
C ASP A 265 4.66 -22.97 -16.31
N TYR A 266 4.30 -24.14 -15.76
CA TYR A 266 2.99 -24.76 -16.00
C TYR A 266 1.83 -23.89 -15.46
N LEU A 267 1.93 -23.33 -14.25
CA LEU A 267 0.91 -22.43 -13.70
C LEU A 267 0.70 -21.21 -14.57
N ILE A 268 1.77 -20.60 -15.06
CA ILE A 268 1.73 -19.43 -15.95
C ILE A 268 0.99 -19.79 -17.24
N SER A 269 1.26 -20.96 -17.83
CA SER A 269 0.55 -21.44 -19.03
C SER A 269 -0.95 -21.69 -18.77
N ARG A 270 -1.31 -22.17 -17.57
CA ARG A 270 -2.72 -22.31 -17.16
C ARG A 270 -3.39 -20.96 -16.97
N PHE A 271 -2.67 -20.00 -16.39
CA PHE A 271 -3.15 -18.64 -16.18
C PHE A 271 -3.48 -17.95 -17.50
N ASP A 272 -2.67 -18.13 -18.54
CA ASP A 272 -2.91 -17.58 -19.88
C ASP A 272 -4.28 -17.97 -20.45
N LYS A 273 -4.76 -19.17 -20.14
CA LYS A 273 -6.07 -19.65 -20.60
C LYS A 273 -7.22 -18.94 -19.90
N LEU A 274 -7.04 -18.46 -18.67
CA LEU A 274 -8.07 -17.75 -17.91
C LEU A 274 -8.32 -16.33 -18.45
N LEU A 275 -7.28 -15.69 -19.00
CA LEU A 275 -7.36 -14.32 -19.52
C LEU A 275 -8.30 -14.18 -20.72
N LEU A 276 -8.63 -15.29 -21.39
CA LEU A 276 -9.52 -15.32 -22.56
C LEU A 276 -11.02 -15.16 -22.21
N VAL A 277 -11.38 -15.16 -20.93
CA VAL A 277 -12.78 -15.18 -20.44
C VAL A 277 -13.20 -13.85 -19.79
N GLY A 278 -12.45 -12.76 -20.02
CA GLY A 278 -12.72 -11.46 -19.38
C GLY A 278 -14.05 -10.82 -19.82
N ASN A 279 -14.79 -10.29 -18.84
CA ASN A 279 -15.99 -9.47 -19.06
C ASN A 279 -15.59 -7.99 -19.11
N ASN A 280 -16.01 -7.28 -20.16
CA ASN A 280 -15.79 -5.84 -20.23
C ASN A 280 -16.88 -5.08 -19.44
N ILE A 281 -16.46 -4.19 -18.53
CA ILE A 281 -17.37 -3.28 -17.84
C ILE A 281 -17.91 -2.26 -18.84
N HIS A 282 -19.24 -2.10 -18.89
CA HIS A 282 -19.88 -1.09 -19.72
C HIS A 282 -20.15 0.18 -18.91
N TYR A 283 -19.33 1.21 -19.10
CA TYR A 283 -19.53 2.51 -18.45
C TYR A 283 -20.55 3.38 -19.20
N THR A 284 -21.56 3.86 -18.47
CA THR A 284 -22.51 4.87 -18.94
C THR A 284 -21.98 6.30 -18.73
N ASP A 285 -21.26 6.54 -17.64
CA ASP A 285 -20.56 7.80 -17.37
C ASP A 285 -19.07 7.67 -17.70
N LYS A 286 -18.63 8.47 -18.68
CA LYS A 286 -17.24 8.50 -19.13
C LYS A 286 -16.29 9.18 -18.13
N ASN A 287 -16.80 10.05 -17.26
CA ASN A 287 -15.99 10.60 -16.16
C ASN A 287 -15.67 9.49 -15.15
N GLN A 288 -16.67 8.70 -14.75
CA GLN A 288 -16.48 7.54 -13.87
C GLN A 288 -15.48 6.56 -14.49
N GLU A 289 -15.61 6.24 -15.78
CA GLU A 289 -14.65 5.37 -16.50
C GLU A 289 -13.21 5.88 -16.39
N LEU A 290 -13.00 7.19 -16.57
CA LEU A 290 -11.68 7.80 -16.46
C LEU A 290 -11.12 7.73 -15.02
N PHE A 291 -11.93 8.01 -14.00
CA PHE A 291 -11.52 7.92 -12.60
C PHE A 291 -11.21 6.48 -12.16
N ASP A 292 -12.01 5.50 -12.60
CA ASP A 292 -11.80 4.08 -12.34
C ASP A 292 -10.55 3.55 -13.01
N LEU A 293 -10.37 3.83 -14.30
CA LEU A 293 -9.20 3.41 -15.04
C LEU A 293 -7.91 3.98 -14.45
N LEU A 294 -7.93 5.25 -14.04
CA LEU A 294 -6.78 5.90 -13.43
C LEU A 294 -6.47 5.33 -12.03
N GLN A 295 -7.48 5.18 -11.17
CA GLN A 295 -7.30 4.59 -9.84
C GLN A 295 -6.75 3.16 -9.94
N LEU A 296 -7.35 2.32 -10.79
CA LEU A 296 -6.93 0.94 -11.02
C LEU A 296 -5.49 0.87 -11.52
N THR A 297 -5.15 1.69 -12.53
CA THR A 297 -3.80 1.68 -13.12
C THR A 297 -2.75 2.09 -12.09
N VAL A 298 -3.04 3.12 -11.28
CA VAL A 298 -2.11 3.58 -10.26
C VAL A 298 -1.90 2.54 -9.16
N LEU A 299 -2.96 1.90 -8.67
CA LEU A 299 -2.84 0.83 -7.68
C LEU A 299 -2.01 -0.35 -8.20
N LYS A 300 -2.25 -0.77 -9.46
CA LYS A 300 -1.47 -1.83 -10.11
C LYS A 300 0.00 -1.43 -10.24
N ASN A 301 0.29 -0.21 -10.71
CA ASN A 301 1.65 0.28 -10.87
C ASN A 301 2.40 0.36 -9.53
N ILE A 302 1.76 0.88 -8.48
CA ILE A 302 2.33 0.97 -7.14
C ILE A 302 2.77 -0.42 -6.65
N TYR A 303 1.89 -1.42 -6.79
CA TYR A 303 2.21 -2.78 -6.39
C TYR A 303 3.36 -3.36 -7.23
N SER A 304 3.28 -3.27 -8.57
CA SER A 304 4.33 -3.77 -9.48
C SER A 304 5.69 -3.12 -9.21
N ASN A 305 5.73 -1.81 -9.01
CA ASN A 305 6.94 -1.07 -8.68
C ASN A 305 7.51 -1.51 -7.32
N GLY A 306 6.64 -1.76 -6.34
CA GLY A 306 7.03 -2.32 -5.04
C GLY A 306 7.65 -3.71 -5.16
N LEU A 307 7.06 -4.58 -5.97
CA LEU A 307 7.59 -5.92 -6.26
C LEU A 307 8.99 -5.85 -6.91
N LEU A 308 9.14 -4.98 -7.92
CA LEU A 308 10.42 -4.74 -8.60
C LEU A 308 11.49 -4.20 -7.64
N ALA A 309 11.09 -3.29 -6.73
CA ALA A 309 11.99 -2.74 -5.72
C ALA A 309 12.46 -3.79 -4.70
N ARG A 310 11.56 -4.69 -4.28
CA ARG A 310 11.87 -5.83 -3.38
C ARG A 310 12.87 -6.77 -4.03
N LYS A 311 12.60 -7.25 -5.24
CA LYS A 311 13.53 -8.11 -5.99
C LYS A 311 14.92 -7.48 -6.10
N LYS A 312 14.99 -6.22 -6.55
CA LYS A 312 16.26 -5.50 -6.70
C LYS A 312 16.98 -5.21 -5.38
N PHE A 313 16.25 -5.20 -4.28
CA PHE A 313 16.82 -5.06 -2.94
C PHE A 313 17.45 -6.38 -2.49
N GLU A 314 16.76 -7.51 -2.66
CA GLU A 314 17.27 -8.85 -2.32
C GLU A 314 18.56 -9.20 -3.09
N GLU A 315 18.68 -8.84 -4.37
CA GLU A 315 19.92 -9.01 -5.17
C GLU A 315 21.16 -8.33 -4.54
N LYS A 316 20.96 -7.31 -3.70
CA LYS A 316 22.05 -6.59 -3.01
C LYS A 316 22.32 -7.11 -1.61
N LEU A 317 21.41 -7.90 -1.05
CA LEU A 317 21.48 -8.43 0.30
C LEU A 317 22.25 -9.75 0.41
N GLU A 318 22.71 -10.33 -0.70
CA GLU A 318 23.49 -11.59 -0.71
C GLU A 318 24.63 -11.61 0.33
N ARG A 319 25.19 -10.44 0.66
CA ARG A 319 26.28 -10.27 1.64
C ARG A 319 25.88 -10.52 3.09
N TYR A 320 24.61 -10.42 3.45
CA TYR A 320 24.13 -10.73 4.79
C TYR A 320 23.79 -12.21 4.87
N ASP A 321 24.74 -13.01 5.40
CA ASP A 321 24.56 -14.45 5.61
C ASP A 321 24.49 -14.76 7.10
N CYS A 322 23.27 -14.91 7.62
CA CYS A 322 23.06 -15.45 8.95
C CYS A 322 22.91 -16.96 8.87
N ARG A 323 24.04 -17.67 8.86
CA ARG A 323 24.04 -19.13 9.00
C ARG A 323 23.70 -19.49 10.43
N ILE A 324 22.52 -20.07 10.60
CA ILE A 324 22.11 -20.72 11.84
C ILE A 324 22.54 -22.18 11.76
N LYS A 325 23.41 -22.62 12.67
CA LYS A 325 23.87 -24.00 12.80
C LYS A 325 22.79 -24.89 13.44
N ASN A 326 22.07 -24.35 14.44
CA ASN A 326 20.95 -25.00 15.15
C ASN A 326 21.23 -26.48 15.51
N LEU A 327 22.41 -26.78 16.05
CA LEU A 327 22.91 -28.17 16.15
C LEU A 327 22.04 -29.09 17.03
N ASN A 328 21.31 -28.52 18.00
CA ASN A 328 20.50 -29.26 18.98
C ASN A 328 19.00 -28.98 18.86
N ASN A 329 18.54 -28.40 17.74
CA ASN A 329 17.13 -28.06 17.50
C ASN A 329 16.47 -27.15 18.57
N TRP A 330 17.26 -26.49 19.40
CA TRP A 330 16.77 -25.66 20.51
C TRP A 330 15.86 -24.51 20.04
N ILE A 331 16.06 -24.02 18.81
CA ILE A 331 15.19 -22.98 18.22
C ILE A 331 13.73 -23.45 18.17
N VAL A 332 13.49 -24.73 17.90
CA VAL A 332 12.16 -25.35 17.84
C VAL A 332 11.72 -25.85 19.22
N ASP A 333 12.64 -26.38 20.02
CA ASP A 333 12.30 -27.07 21.27
C ASP A 333 12.11 -26.11 22.47
N CYS A 334 12.77 -24.95 22.47
CA CYS A 334 12.67 -23.96 23.56
C CYS A 334 11.41 -23.10 23.43
N LYS A 335 10.25 -23.67 23.77
CA LYS A 335 8.93 -23.00 23.69
C LYS A 335 8.72 -21.97 24.81
N SER A 336 8.84 -22.41 26.07
CA SER A 336 8.40 -21.68 27.26
C SER A 336 9.52 -21.28 28.24
N ASN A 337 10.64 -22.00 28.29
CA ASN A 337 11.76 -21.61 29.15
C ASN A 337 12.65 -20.59 28.45
N THR A 338 12.47 -19.30 28.74
CA THR A 338 13.26 -18.23 28.12
C THR A 338 14.57 -17.93 28.86
N SER A 339 14.79 -18.49 30.05
CA SER A 339 15.99 -18.22 30.86
C SER A 339 17.29 -18.69 30.19
N ASP A 340 17.20 -19.76 29.40
CA ASP A 340 18.37 -20.43 28.82
C ASP A 340 18.70 -19.90 27.41
N ILE A 341 17.78 -19.15 26.80
CA ILE A 341 17.95 -18.56 25.45
C ILE A 341 19.22 -17.73 25.34
N PRO A 342 19.59 -16.84 26.30
CA PRO A 342 20.84 -16.08 26.23
C PRO A 342 22.07 -16.96 26.03
N GLN A 343 22.22 -18.01 26.85
CA GLN A 343 23.35 -18.94 26.76
C GLN A 343 23.34 -19.72 25.44
N LEU A 344 22.16 -20.16 24.99
CA LEU A 344 22.01 -20.86 23.71
C LEU A 344 22.41 -19.97 22.52
N VAL A 345 22.05 -18.68 22.55
CA VAL A 345 22.44 -17.71 21.53
C VAL A 345 23.95 -17.43 21.58
N GLU A 346 24.53 -17.28 22.77
CA GLU A 346 25.98 -17.09 22.94
C GLU A 346 26.76 -18.26 22.35
N VAL A 347 26.34 -19.49 22.63
CA VAL A 347 26.96 -20.70 22.06
C VAL A 347 26.78 -20.75 20.52
N GLU A 348 25.59 -20.44 20.02
CA GLU A 348 25.29 -20.45 18.58
C GLU A 348 26.20 -19.46 17.80
N LEU A 349 26.40 -18.27 18.36
CA LEU A 349 27.19 -17.18 17.78
C LEU A 349 28.68 -17.22 18.15
N GLY A 350 29.09 -18.05 19.11
CA GLY A 350 30.47 -18.11 19.61
C GLY A 350 30.87 -16.88 20.44
N LEU A 351 29.92 -16.32 21.19
CA LEU A 351 30.12 -15.17 22.08
C LEU A 351 30.61 -15.62 23.46
N SER A 352 31.16 -14.68 24.23
CA SER A 352 31.53 -14.94 25.63
C SER A 352 30.29 -15.02 26.52
N GLU A 353 30.38 -15.76 27.62
CA GLU A 353 29.30 -15.86 28.61
C GLU A 353 28.92 -14.47 29.17
N GLY A 354 27.62 -14.13 29.11
CA GLY A 354 27.07 -12.88 29.62
C GLY A 354 27.13 -11.69 28.66
N GLU A 355 27.56 -11.89 27.41
CA GLU A 355 27.52 -10.85 26.36
C GLU A 355 26.09 -10.59 25.83
N PHE A 356 25.17 -11.54 25.97
CA PHE A 356 23.79 -11.37 25.53
C PHE A 356 23.02 -10.42 26.44
N ASN A 357 22.54 -9.30 25.89
CA ASN A 357 21.69 -8.37 26.61
C ASN A 357 20.24 -8.90 26.70
N GLN A 358 19.70 -9.03 27.91
CA GLN A 358 18.32 -9.47 28.14
C GLN A 358 17.26 -8.65 27.39
N ARG A 359 17.50 -7.35 27.13
CA ARG A 359 16.62 -6.50 26.32
C ARG A 359 16.47 -7.02 24.88
N TRP A 360 17.46 -7.74 24.35
CA TRP A 360 17.37 -8.33 23.02
C TRP A 360 16.31 -9.41 22.90
N LEU A 361 15.98 -10.10 24.00
CA LEU A 361 14.87 -11.05 24.02
C LEU A 361 13.51 -10.35 23.77
N SER A 362 13.26 -9.21 24.42
CA SER A 362 12.01 -8.45 24.24
C SER A 362 11.92 -7.82 22.85
N LEU A 363 13.05 -7.33 22.33
CA LEU A 363 13.15 -6.84 20.95
C LEU A 363 12.89 -7.97 19.95
N ALA A 364 13.42 -9.18 20.20
CA ALA A 364 13.23 -10.34 19.34
C ALA A 364 11.77 -10.79 19.30
N ASP A 365 11.07 -10.81 20.45
CA ASP A 365 9.63 -11.12 20.50
C ASP A 365 8.81 -10.08 19.73
N THR A 366 9.16 -8.80 19.85
CA THR A 366 8.50 -7.73 19.08
C THR A 366 8.71 -7.91 17.59
N LEU A 367 9.96 -8.15 17.18
CA LEU A 367 10.29 -8.38 15.78
C LEU A 367 9.59 -9.62 15.23
N ALA A 368 9.53 -10.71 15.99
CA ALA A 368 8.82 -11.93 15.64
C ALA A 368 7.33 -11.65 15.38
N LYS A 369 6.65 -10.95 16.30
CA LYS A 369 5.24 -10.57 16.13
C LYS A 369 5.04 -9.71 14.87
N ILE A 370 5.89 -8.71 14.62
CA ILE A 370 5.85 -7.88 13.41
C ILE A 370 5.97 -8.75 12.16
N VAL A 371 6.99 -9.60 12.07
CA VAL A 371 7.28 -10.43 10.90
C VAL A 371 6.15 -11.44 10.65
N ILE A 372 5.64 -12.11 11.68
CA ILE A 372 4.53 -13.07 11.58
C ILE A 372 3.28 -12.40 10.98
N LYS A 373 2.93 -11.19 11.44
CA LYS A 373 1.75 -10.46 10.97
C LYS A 373 1.84 -10.06 9.49
N THR A 374 3.03 -10.01 8.89
CA THR A 374 3.17 -9.75 7.44
C THR A 374 2.63 -10.89 6.60
N GLY A 375 2.70 -12.13 7.08
CA GLY A 375 2.30 -13.34 6.34
C GLY A 375 3.18 -13.66 5.12
N HIS A 376 4.37 -13.06 5.00
CA HIS A 376 5.32 -13.26 3.88
C HIS A 376 6.40 -14.30 4.17
N ILE A 377 6.24 -15.11 5.20
CA ILE A 377 7.12 -16.22 5.56
C ILE A 377 6.21 -17.42 5.85
N PRO A 378 6.65 -18.67 5.60
CA PRO A 378 5.91 -19.85 6.01
C PRO A 378 5.45 -19.75 7.47
N PRO A 379 4.25 -20.28 7.77
CA PRO A 379 3.74 -20.26 9.13
C PRO A 379 4.60 -21.15 10.03
N GLU A 380 5.25 -20.54 11.01
CA GLU A 380 5.95 -21.21 12.11
C GLU A 380 5.35 -20.80 13.46
N GLU A 381 5.62 -21.59 14.50
CA GLU A 381 5.25 -21.22 15.87
C GLU A 381 5.99 -19.92 16.30
N GLN A 382 5.33 -19.05 17.08
CA GLN A 382 5.89 -17.74 17.46
C GLN A 382 7.26 -17.84 18.14
N HIS A 383 7.47 -18.87 18.96
CA HIS A 383 8.73 -19.05 19.68
C HIS A 383 9.89 -19.34 18.73
N VAL A 384 9.66 -19.98 17.57
CA VAL A 384 10.67 -20.21 16.53
C VAL A 384 11.16 -18.87 15.99
N PHE A 385 10.23 -17.98 15.61
CA PHE A 385 10.56 -16.62 15.18
C PHE A 385 11.27 -15.84 16.29
N ARG A 386 10.82 -15.92 17.54
CA ARG A 386 11.49 -15.25 18.67
C ARG A 386 12.94 -15.73 18.82
N ASN A 387 13.17 -17.04 18.79
CA ASN A 387 14.48 -17.64 18.99
C ASN A 387 15.44 -17.27 17.84
N ILE A 388 14.98 -17.33 16.58
CA ILE A 388 15.71 -16.80 15.42
C ILE A 388 16.00 -15.30 15.59
N GLY A 389 14.99 -14.53 16.01
CA GLY A 389 15.12 -13.10 16.28
C GLY A 389 16.20 -12.77 17.30
N CYS A 390 16.36 -13.58 18.36
CA CYS A 390 17.41 -13.38 19.35
C CYS A 390 18.81 -13.52 18.74
N ILE A 391 19.02 -14.51 17.87
CA ILE A 391 20.28 -14.72 17.15
C ILE A 391 20.56 -13.51 16.25
N LEU A 392 19.56 -13.09 15.47
CA LEU A 392 19.69 -11.97 14.53
C LEU A 392 20.02 -10.66 15.26
N ILE A 393 19.30 -10.35 16.33
CA ILE A 393 19.50 -9.12 17.10
C ILE A 393 20.87 -9.10 17.78
N ALA A 394 21.28 -10.22 18.39
CA ALA A 394 22.60 -10.32 19.01
C ALA A 394 23.71 -10.12 17.96
N ARG A 395 23.60 -10.76 16.80
CA ARG A 395 24.54 -10.58 15.68
C ARG A 395 24.61 -9.12 15.23
N PHE A 396 23.47 -8.47 15.02
CA PHE A 396 23.43 -7.10 14.52
C PHE A 396 23.96 -6.05 15.52
N ASN A 397 23.93 -6.37 16.81
CA ASN A 397 24.46 -5.48 17.85
C ASN A 397 25.94 -5.71 18.15
N LEU A 398 26.41 -6.96 18.13
CA LEU A 398 27.77 -7.31 18.57
C LEU A 398 28.76 -7.51 17.44
N LEU A 399 28.30 -7.98 16.28
CA LEU A 399 29.17 -8.46 15.22
C LEU A 399 29.08 -7.60 13.97
N GLU A 400 27.89 -7.13 13.60
CA GLU A 400 27.65 -6.46 12.31
C GLU A 400 26.60 -5.35 12.41
N THR A 401 27.00 -4.08 12.32
CA THR A 401 26.01 -3.00 12.18
C THR A 401 25.41 -2.99 10.77
N VAL A 402 24.09 -3.14 10.68
CA VAL A 402 23.38 -3.13 9.39
C VAL A 402 22.88 -1.72 9.07
N GLN A 403 23.47 -1.13 8.03
CA GLN A 403 23.02 0.12 7.44
C GLN A 403 22.28 -0.16 6.14
N LEU A 404 21.04 0.30 6.02
CA LEU A 404 20.24 0.19 4.80
C LEU A 404 20.15 1.53 4.11
N LYS A 405 20.29 1.53 2.79
CA LYS A 405 20.10 2.72 1.97
C LYS A 405 18.62 2.92 1.67
N SER A 406 18.07 4.04 2.10
CA SER A 406 16.76 4.48 1.63
C SER A 406 16.86 5.01 0.19
N LYS A 407 15.93 4.58 -0.66
CA LYS A 407 15.81 5.01 -2.06
C LYS A 407 14.64 5.99 -2.25
N ILE A 408 14.45 6.91 -1.33
CA ILE A 408 13.38 7.91 -1.49
C ILE A 408 13.67 8.79 -2.68
N GLN A 409 12.67 8.94 -3.55
CA GLN A 409 12.82 9.78 -4.71
C GLN A 409 13.06 11.25 -4.31
N GLY A 410 14.18 11.80 -4.82
CA GLY A 410 14.58 13.20 -4.58
C GLY A 410 15.60 13.36 -3.46
N GLU A 411 15.92 12.30 -2.71
CA GLU A 411 16.91 12.33 -1.64
C GLU A 411 18.30 11.88 -2.12
N LYS A 412 19.34 12.65 -1.79
CA LYS A 412 20.73 12.31 -2.11
C LYS A 412 21.35 11.58 -0.92
N HIS A 413 21.26 10.25 -0.93
CA HIS A 413 21.93 9.32 -0.02
C HIS A 413 21.55 9.44 1.46
N ASN A 414 20.55 8.66 1.88
CA ASN A 414 20.29 8.39 3.29
C ASN A 414 20.48 6.91 3.59
N GLU A 415 21.51 6.60 4.37
CA GLU A 415 21.63 5.30 5.05
C GLU A 415 21.05 5.43 6.46
N TYR A 416 20.46 4.36 6.95
CA TYR A 416 19.90 4.31 8.30
C TYR A 416 20.16 2.96 8.96
N ASP A 417 20.23 3.01 10.27
CA ASP A 417 20.46 1.86 11.14
C ASP A 417 19.14 1.15 11.42
N ILE A 418 19.04 -0.11 11.01
CA ILE A 418 17.82 -0.91 11.18
C ILE A 418 17.50 -1.18 12.65
N MET A 419 18.54 -1.30 13.48
CA MET A 419 18.38 -1.68 14.88
C MET A 419 17.86 -0.50 15.68
N LYS A 420 18.34 0.71 15.41
CA LYS A 420 17.78 1.94 16.00
C LYS A 420 16.31 2.13 15.62
N GLU A 421 15.94 1.78 14.39
CA GLU A 421 14.55 1.85 13.96
C GLU A 421 13.67 0.81 14.67
N LEU A 422 14.16 -0.43 14.80
CA LEU A 422 13.47 -1.49 15.56
C LEU A 422 13.30 -1.13 17.04
N GLU A 423 14.33 -0.56 17.67
CA GLU A 423 14.27 -0.12 19.07
C GLU A 423 13.19 0.94 19.30
N ARG A 424 13.11 1.94 18.41
CA ARG A 424 12.06 2.97 18.47
C ARG A 424 10.67 2.36 18.30
N ALA A 425 10.50 1.45 17.34
CA ALA A 425 9.24 0.76 17.12
C ALA A 425 8.84 -0.09 18.35
N HIS A 426 9.81 -0.79 18.94
CA HIS A 426 9.62 -1.59 20.15
C HIS A 426 9.17 -0.75 21.34
N GLU A 427 9.85 0.35 21.64
CA GLU A 427 9.50 1.24 22.74
C GLU A 427 8.07 1.78 22.59
N TRP A 428 7.66 2.13 21.37
CA TRP A 428 6.30 2.57 21.10
C TRP A 428 5.27 1.44 21.30
N LEU A 429 5.55 0.24 20.76
CA LEU A 429 4.63 -0.90 20.87
C LEU A 429 4.44 -1.34 22.31
N MET A 430 5.52 -1.46 23.08
CA MET A 430 5.42 -1.86 24.49
C MET A 430 4.58 -0.90 25.32
N LYS A 431 4.52 0.38 24.93
CA LYS A 431 3.71 1.40 25.62
C LYS A 431 2.25 1.43 25.16
N ASN A 432 1.97 1.18 23.87
CA ASN A 432 0.66 1.48 23.27
C ASN A 432 -0.09 0.26 22.71
N ASP A 433 0.62 -0.74 22.19
CA ASP A 433 0.04 -1.97 21.60
C ASP A 433 1.01 -3.17 21.74
N PRO A 434 1.22 -3.68 22.97
CA PRO A 434 2.23 -4.73 23.25
C PRO A 434 1.91 -6.09 22.61
N ASN A 435 0.63 -6.32 22.27
CA ASN A 435 0.16 -7.54 21.62
C ASN A 435 0.14 -7.43 20.10
N ILE A 436 0.37 -6.24 19.54
CA ILE A 436 0.35 -6.02 18.09
C ILE A 436 -1.02 -6.40 17.51
N GLU A 437 -2.08 -5.92 18.17
CA GLU A 437 -3.46 -6.15 17.74
C GLU A 437 -3.84 -5.21 16.59
N SER A 438 -3.31 -4.00 16.59
CA SER A 438 -3.53 -3.01 15.53
C SER A 438 -2.64 -3.30 14.32
N LYS A 439 -3.20 -3.43 13.12
CA LYS A 439 -2.43 -3.58 11.84
C LYS A 439 -1.45 -2.41 11.60
N HIS A 440 -1.63 -1.28 12.29
CA HIS A 440 -0.78 -0.08 12.22
C HIS A 440 0.63 -0.28 12.79
N HIS A 441 0.94 -1.39 13.47
CA HIS A 441 2.33 -1.71 13.85
C HIS A 441 3.28 -1.80 12.65
N LEU A 442 2.78 -2.28 11.50
CA LEU A 442 3.54 -2.29 10.24
C LEU A 442 3.83 -0.89 9.74
N SER A 443 3.17 0.14 10.29
CA SER A 443 3.43 1.55 10.03
C SER A 443 4.36 2.20 11.08
N LEU A 444 5.16 1.42 11.84
CA LEU A 444 6.20 1.93 12.75
C LEU A 444 7.64 1.82 12.21
N MET A 445 7.89 0.95 11.23
CA MET A 445 9.19 0.75 10.57
C MET A 445 9.12 0.79 9.04
N ARG A 446 10.02 1.50 8.34
CA ARG A 446 10.09 1.60 6.88
C ARG A 446 9.81 0.26 6.18
N PRO A 447 9.10 0.26 5.04
CA PRO A 447 8.86 -0.96 4.28
C PRO A 447 10.16 -1.68 3.90
N THR A 448 11.24 -0.94 3.63
CA THR A 448 12.56 -1.53 3.39
C THR A 448 13.11 -2.26 4.61
N SER A 449 12.97 -1.71 5.82
CA SER A 449 13.37 -2.38 7.08
C SER A 449 12.57 -3.66 7.29
N ILE A 450 11.23 -3.58 7.16
CA ILE A 450 10.35 -4.74 7.33
C ILE A 450 10.72 -5.82 6.30
N HIS A 451 10.95 -5.44 5.04
CA HIS A 451 11.32 -6.37 4.00
C HIS A 451 12.70 -7.01 4.23
N PHE A 452 13.67 -6.24 4.75
CA PHE A 452 14.96 -6.79 5.18
C PHE A 452 14.78 -7.89 6.24
N PHE A 453 13.99 -7.63 7.27
CA PHE A 453 13.72 -8.64 8.30
C PHE A 453 12.97 -9.84 7.71
N ILE A 454 11.97 -9.63 6.86
CA ILE A 454 11.28 -10.73 6.17
C ILE A 454 12.29 -11.62 5.43
N TYR A 455 13.19 -11.01 4.66
CA TYR A 455 14.20 -11.73 3.88
C TYR A 455 15.16 -12.53 4.77
N ILE A 456 15.73 -11.90 5.81
CA ILE A 456 16.70 -12.57 6.68
C ILE A 456 16.07 -13.67 7.53
N PHE A 457 14.84 -13.47 8.03
CA PHE A 457 14.08 -14.54 8.69
C PHE A 457 13.79 -15.70 7.74
N GLY A 458 13.30 -15.41 6.55
CA GLY A 458 13.00 -16.44 5.55
C GLY A 458 14.25 -17.22 5.14
N LYS A 459 15.38 -16.54 4.94
CA LYS A 459 16.69 -17.17 4.68
C LYS A 459 17.15 -18.04 5.85
N SER A 460 16.94 -17.58 7.08
CA SER A 460 17.31 -18.32 8.29
C SER A 460 16.50 -19.63 8.43
N ILE A 461 15.19 -19.56 8.23
CA ILE A 461 14.29 -20.72 8.23
C ILE A 461 14.67 -21.68 7.11
N TRP A 462 14.84 -21.17 5.89
CA TRP A 462 15.29 -21.96 4.74
C TRP A 462 16.60 -22.70 4.98
N ASN A 463 17.57 -22.03 5.60
CA ASN A 463 18.85 -22.64 5.96
C ASN A 463 18.65 -23.79 6.96
N MET A 464 17.79 -23.61 7.96
CA MET A 464 17.44 -24.68 8.91
C MET A 464 16.76 -25.86 8.20
N ASP A 465 15.79 -25.59 7.32
CA ASP A 465 15.11 -26.63 6.53
C ASP A 465 16.09 -27.43 5.66
N CYS A 466 17.02 -26.75 5.00
CA CYS A 466 18.06 -27.37 4.19
C CYS A 466 18.97 -28.31 5.02
N ILE A 467 19.32 -27.91 6.25
CA ILE A 467 20.12 -28.72 7.18
C ILE A 467 19.34 -29.99 7.56
N GLU A 468 18.05 -29.85 7.89
CA GLU A 468 17.20 -31.01 8.22
C GLU A 468 17.03 -31.94 7.02
N LEU A 469 16.69 -31.42 5.84
CA LEU A 469 16.52 -32.22 4.62
C LEU A 469 17.80 -32.99 4.25
N ARG A 470 18.98 -32.40 4.47
CA ARG A 470 20.27 -33.09 4.26
C ARG A 470 20.45 -34.30 5.18
N LYS A 471 19.92 -34.28 6.41
CA LYS A 471 19.97 -35.45 7.31
C LYS A 471 19.22 -36.64 6.70
N PHE A 472 18.13 -36.38 5.99
CA PHE A 472 17.29 -37.41 5.35
C PHE A 472 17.72 -37.75 3.92
N ASN A 473 18.32 -36.80 3.20
CA ASN A 473 18.79 -36.98 1.82
C ASN A 473 20.25 -36.52 1.68
N LYS A 474 21.18 -37.47 1.70
CA LYS A 474 22.63 -37.20 1.57
C LYS A 474 23.04 -36.59 0.22
N ASN A 475 22.20 -36.73 -0.81
CA ASN A 475 22.43 -36.14 -2.14
C ASN A 475 21.85 -34.73 -2.27
N PHE A 476 21.23 -34.18 -1.21
CA PHE A 476 20.70 -32.83 -1.20
C PHE A 476 21.82 -31.78 -1.30
N ILE A 477 21.83 -31.05 -2.40
CA ILE A 477 22.69 -29.87 -2.60
C ILE A 477 21.94 -28.70 -1.98
N ASN A 478 22.63 -27.88 -1.18
CA ASN A 478 22.02 -26.69 -0.59
C ASN A 478 21.43 -25.83 -1.71
N SER A 479 20.12 -25.62 -1.64
CA SER A 479 19.40 -24.74 -2.54
C SER A 479 19.58 -23.30 -2.09
N ASP A 480 19.87 -22.42 -3.04
CA ASP A 480 20.04 -21.00 -2.77
C ASP A 480 18.68 -20.36 -2.52
N TYR A 481 18.49 -19.82 -1.31
CA TYR A 481 17.30 -19.06 -0.95
C TYR A 481 17.05 -17.89 -1.89
N HIS A 482 18.12 -17.23 -2.36
CA HIS A 482 17.97 -16.13 -3.30
C HIS A 482 17.38 -16.62 -4.64
N HIS A 483 17.90 -17.72 -5.17
CA HIS A 483 17.36 -18.34 -6.38
C HIS A 483 15.89 -18.78 -6.23
N PHE A 484 15.53 -19.33 -5.07
CA PHE A 484 14.13 -19.65 -4.73
C PHE A 484 13.24 -18.40 -4.79
N ARG A 485 13.69 -17.29 -4.21
CA ARG A 485 12.98 -16.00 -4.23
C ARG A 485 12.87 -15.43 -5.63
N ASP A 486 13.91 -15.54 -6.45
CA ASP A 486 13.90 -15.09 -7.84
C ASP A 486 12.82 -15.79 -8.67
N ILE A 487 12.72 -17.12 -8.57
CA ILE A 487 11.68 -17.91 -9.24
C ILE A 487 10.28 -17.39 -8.86
N LEU A 488 10.06 -17.09 -7.57
CA LEU A 488 8.81 -16.55 -7.07
C LEU A 488 8.53 -15.14 -7.62
N PHE A 489 9.50 -14.23 -7.56
CA PHE A 489 9.34 -12.86 -8.07
C PHE A 489 9.06 -12.83 -9.56
N ASP A 490 9.74 -13.67 -10.35
CA ASP A 490 9.55 -13.76 -11.80
C ASP A 490 8.14 -14.25 -12.13
N THR A 491 7.71 -15.32 -11.47
CA THR A 491 6.35 -15.87 -11.66
C THR A 491 5.25 -14.85 -11.36
N ILE A 492 5.40 -14.12 -10.26
CA ILE A 492 4.41 -13.11 -9.84
C ILE A 492 4.44 -11.90 -10.78
N SER A 493 5.64 -11.46 -11.17
CA SER A 493 5.81 -10.35 -12.11
C SER A 493 5.15 -10.68 -13.45
N ASP A 494 5.30 -11.90 -13.94
CA ASP A 494 4.66 -12.37 -15.17
C ASP A 494 3.13 -12.35 -15.06
N ILE A 495 2.56 -12.91 -13.99
CA ILE A 495 1.11 -12.90 -13.76
C ILE A 495 0.56 -11.46 -13.67
N ILE A 496 1.21 -10.60 -12.90
CA ILE A 496 0.78 -9.20 -12.71
C ILE A 496 0.91 -8.40 -14.01
N SER A 497 1.96 -8.64 -14.80
CA SER A 497 2.14 -7.98 -16.10
C SER A 497 0.99 -8.30 -17.06
N LYS A 498 0.50 -9.55 -17.05
CA LYS A 498 -0.65 -10.00 -17.85
C LYS A 498 -1.96 -9.38 -17.36
N LEU A 499 -2.11 -9.18 -16.05
CA LEU A 499 -3.28 -8.52 -15.45
C LEU A 499 -3.26 -7.00 -15.60
N ARG A 500 -2.12 -6.39 -15.98
CA ARG A 500 -1.93 -4.93 -16.00
C ARG A 500 -3.04 -4.19 -16.74
N TYR A 501 -3.54 -4.78 -17.83
CA TYR A 501 -4.47 -4.10 -18.73
C TYR A 501 -5.95 -4.46 -18.56
N ILE A 502 -6.23 -5.39 -17.66
CA ILE A 502 -7.58 -5.91 -17.39
C ILE A 502 -8.29 -4.98 -16.40
N ASP A 503 -9.61 -4.82 -16.54
CA ASP A 503 -10.44 -4.10 -15.56
C ASP A 503 -10.47 -4.80 -14.19
N HIS A 504 -11.01 -4.15 -13.18
CA HIS A 504 -10.92 -4.66 -11.81
C HIS A 504 -11.83 -5.87 -11.57
N ILE A 505 -13.01 -5.96 -12.19
CA ILE A 505 -13.93 -7.10 -12.03
C ILE A 505 -13.30 -8.34 -12.64
N SER A 506 -12.87 -8.26 -13.90
CA SER A 506 -12.21 -9.36 -14.59
C SER A 506 -10.91 -9.75 -13.89
N CYS A 507 -10.12 -8.79 -13.40
CA CYS A 507 -8.89 -9.06 -12.67
C CYS A 507 -9.16 -9.86 -11.39
N LEU A 508 -10.15 -9.47 -10.58
CA LEU A 508 -10.51 -10.19 -9.36
C LEU A 508 -11.08 -11.58 -9.67
N SER A 509 -11.97 -11.68 -10.68
CA SER A 509 -12.56 -12.96 -11.09
C SER A 509 -11.51 -13.96 -11.58
N VAL A 510 -10.55 -13.51 -12.40
CA VAL A 510 -9.46 -14.37 -12.88
C VAL A 510 -8.59 -14.86 -11.70
N LEU A 511 -8.33 -13.99 -10.71
CA LEU A 511 -7.58 -14.37 -9.52
C LEU A 511 -8.36 -15.34 -8.63
N ASP A 512 -9.65 -15.14 -8.40
CA ASP A 512 -10.50 -16.08 -7.65
C ASP A 512 -10.49 -17.48 -8.30
N VAL A 513 -10.65 -17.56 -9.62
CA VAL A 513 -10.57 -18.83 -10.36
C VAL A 513 -9.17 -19.44 -10.27
N PHE A 514 -8.12 -18.63 -10.42
CA PHE A 514 -6.75 -19.11 -10.27
C PHE A 514 -6.49 -19.69 -8.87
N PHE A 515 -6.98 -19.05 -7.81
CA PHE A 515 -6.84 -19.55 -6.45
C PHE A 515 -7.63 -20.83 -6.22
N GLY A 516 -8.91 -20.86 -6.60
CA GLY A 516 -9.79 -22.00 -6.35
C GLY A 516 -9.49 -23.23 -7.22
N GLU A 517 -9.32 -23.04 -8.53
CA GLU A 517 -9.24 -24.14 -9.49
C GLU A 517 -7.82 -24.59 -9.79
N ILE A 518 -6.85 -23.66 -9.73
CA ILE A 518 -5.45 -23.95 -10.12
C ILE A 518 -4.57 -24.15 -8.89
N LEU A 519 -4.66 -23.28 -7.88
CA LEU A 519 -3.91 -23.45 -6.63
C LEU A 519 -4.60 -24.37 -5.61
N HIS A 520 -5.88 -24.69 -5.84
CA HIS A 520 -6.72 -25.51 -4.95
C HIS A 520 -6.92 -24.90 -3.55
N GLU A 521 -7.05 -23.58 -3.49
CA GLU A 521 -7.29 -22.79 -2.28
C GLU A 521 -8.68 -22.11 -2.37
N PRO A 522 -9.79 -22.84 -2.09
CA PRO A 522 -11.13 -22.33 -2.31
C PRO A 522 -11.53 -21.29 -1.25
N PHE A 523 -11.57 -20.02 -1.65
CA PHE A 523 -12.13 -18.92 -0.85
C PHE A 523 -12.61 -17.79 -1.76
N SER A 524 -13.36 -16.84 -1.20
CA SER A 524 -13.68 -15.58 -1.88
C SER A 524 -12.66 -14.50 -1.48
N ILE A 525 -12.03 -13.85 -2.46
CA ILE A 525 -11.12 -12.72 -2.22
C ILE A 525 -11.82 -11.64 -1.39
N ASP A 526 -13.07 -11.31 -1.70
CA ASP A 526 -13.83 -10.29 -0.96
C ASP A 526 -14.03 -10.68 0.51
N GLN A 527 -14.34 -11.95 0.82
CA GLN A 527 -14.45 -12.40 2.21
C GLN A 527 -13.11 -12.37 2.94
N LYS A 528 -12.01 -12.76 2.27
CA LYS A 528 -10.66 -12.67 2.85
C LYS A 528 -10.24 -11.23 3.09
N PHE A 529 -10.57 -10.34 2.15
CA PHE A 529 -10.34 -8.90 2.28
C PHE A 529 -11.09 -8.35 3.49
N ILE A 530 -12.39 -8.62 3.61
CA ILE A 530 -13.23 -8.23 4.75
C ILE A 530 -12.66 -8.76 6.08
N ARG A 531 -12.18 -10.00 6.13
CA ARG A 531 -11.55 -10.55 7.35
C ARG A 531 -10.21 -9.88 7.66
N SER A 532 -9.43 -9.53 6.64
CA SER A 532 -8.14 -8.87 6.81
C SER A 532 -8.23 -7.47 7.43
N ILE A 533 -9.42 -6.87 7.38
CA ILE A 533 -9.73 -5.58 8.03
C ILE A 533 -9.64 -5.70 9.55
N GLY A 534 -9.93 -6.89 10.11
CA GLY A 534 -9.79 -7.15 11.54
C GLY A 534 -10.66 -6.27 12.45
N ASN A 535 -11.63 -5.54 11.89
CA ASN A 535 -12.47 -4.59 12.62
C ASN A 535 -13.95 -4.91 12.40
N GLU A 536 -14.52 -5.70 13.31
CA GLU A 536 -15.95 -6.07 13.30
C GLU A 536 -16.86 -4.84 13.34
N ILE A 537 -16.43 -3.73 13.95
CA ILE A 537 -17.14 -2.44 13.98
C ILE A 537 -17.13 -1.78 12.60
N ALA A 538 -16.04 -1.86 11.82
CA ALA A 538 -16.01 -1.33 10.45
C ALA A 538 -16.94 -2.11 9.51
N ILE A 539 -17.06 -3.44 9.70
CA ILE A 539 -17.96 -4.34 8.95
C ILE A 539 -19.41 -4.16 9.38
N TYR A 540 -19.67 -4.03 10.68
CA TYR A 540 -20.99 -3.73 11.25
C TYR A 540 -21.48 -2.36 10.80
N ASN A 541 -20.61 -1.35 10.89
CA ASN A 541 -20.91 -0.01 10.40
C ASN A 541 -21.14 -0.05 8.88
N HIS A 542 -20.39 -0.79 8.07
CA HIS A 542 -20.67 -0.97 6.63
C HIS A 542 -22.10 -1.50 6.35
N LYS A 543 -22.63 -2.39 7.20
CA LYS A 543 -24.01 -2.92 7.08
C LYS A 543 -25.08 -1.93 7.56
N VAL A 544 -24.82 -1.17 8.62
CA VAL A 544 -25.73 -0.14 9.15
C VAL A 544 -25.72 1.14 8.28
N ARG A 545 -24.59 1.45 7.63
CA ARG A 545 -24.30 2.64 6.79
C ARG A 545 -25.15 2.77 5.51
N LYS A 546 -25.82 1.73 5.03
CA LYS A 546 -26.76 1.81 3.88
C LYS A 546 -28.04 2.61 4.22
N TYR A 547 -28.32 2.84 5.50
CA TYR A 547 -29.62 3.34 5.96
C TYR A 547 -29.61 4.74 6.60
N ILE A 548 -28.45 5.43 6.67
CA ILE A 548 -28.35 6.76 7.30
C ILE A 548 -28.54 7.86 6.24
N TYR A 549 -29.77 8.38 6.15
CA TYR A 549 -30.09 9.55 5.34
C TYR A 549 -29.74 10.83 6.12
N TRP A 550 -28.81 11.62 5.60
CA TRP A 550 -28.47 12.93 6.17
C TRP A 550 -28.73 14.04 5.15
N SER A 551 -29.61 14.97 5.49
CA SER A 551 -29.86 16.20 4.75
C SER A 551 -29.36 17.37 5.61
N PRO A 552 -28.37 18.17 5.15
CA PRO A 552 -27.93 19.37 5.85
C PRO A 552 -29.00 20.47 5.89
N LEU A 553 -30.11 20.29 5.17
CA LEU A 553 -31.25 21.19 5.10
C LEU A 553 -32.41 20.78 6.01
N ASP A 554 -32.34 19.56 6.57
CA ASP A 554 -33.29 19.11 7.58
C ASP A 554 -32.90 19.76 8.90
N LYS A 555 -33.29 21.02 9.08
CA LYS A 555 -33.36 21.62 10.41
C LYS A 555 -34.31 20.74 11.21
N LYS A 556 -33.78 20.06 12.23
CA LYS A 556 -34.59 19.54 13.33
C LYS A 556 -35.43 20.71 13.85
N ASN A 557 -36.74 20.65 13.60
CA ASN A 557 -37.72 21.41 14.36
C ASN A 557 -37.79 20.86 15.78
#